data_AF-A0A8T3LM01-F1
#
_entry.id   AF-A0A8T3LM01-F1
#
_cell.length_a   1.000
_cell.length_b   1.000
_cell.length_c   1.000
_cell.angle_alpha   90.00
_cell.angle_beta   90.00
_cell.angle_gamma   90.00
#
_symmetry.space_group_name_H-M   'P 1'
#
loop_
_entity.id
_entity.type
_entity.pdbx_description
1 polymer ?
#
loop_
_entity_poly.entity_id
_entity_poly.type
_entity_poly.pdbx_seq_one_letter_code
_entity_poly.pdbx_strand_id
1 'polypeptide(L)'
;MTEPVLPAWSEPFTLVDAATLLRVAHLGVIDRAWAWGGSTGRGVTVAIIDSGLEVAHPALAGRVVESVSIELTEGGANVVPDDSGDLFGHGTACGGIIVGLAPEVELVSIRVLGADLRGKGAAFLAGLDWAVQRGVDVANLSLSSKSEALYPEFHRVVDEAYFQRVALVSAANNVRGASYPSLFSSVFSVAAHADPDPRRLYYNPSPPVEFGAWGVDVPIAWRDGGSMVATGNSFAAPHVAGLAALILGKHPGLAPFEIKAVMAAIADNPRS
;
A
#
# COMPACT_ATOMS: atom_id res chain seq x y z
N MET A 1 -10.08 -44.23 9.79
CA MET A 1 -9.06 -43.57 8.95
C MET A 1 -9.69 -42.28 8.46
N THR A 2 -9.26 -41.13 8.95
CA THR A 2 -9.71 -39.81 8.48
C THR A 2 -9.13 -39.58 7.09
N GLU A 3 -9.96 -39.24 6.10
CA GLU A 3 -9.48 -38.89 4.77
C GLU A 3 -8.46 -37.75 4.84
N PRO A 4 -7.37 -37.80 4.06
CA PRO A 4 -6.43 -36.70 3.98
C PRO A 4 -7.13 -35.50 3.33
N VAL A 5 -7.09 -34.35 3.99
CA VAL A 5 -7.56 -33.08 3.41
C VAL A 5 -6.72 -32.81 2.17
N LEU A 6 -7.34 -32.93 1.00
CA LEU A 6 -6.68 -32.62 -0.26
C LEU A 6 -6.56 -31.09 -0.42
N PRO A 7 -5.52 -30.59 -1.12
CA PRO A 7 -5.36 -29.17 -1.34
C PRO A 7 -6.45 -28.61 -2.26
N ALA A 8 -6.75 -27.31 -2.15
CA ALA A 8 -7.86 -26.66 -2.86
C ALA A 8 -7.83 -26.78 -4.40
N TRP A 9 -6.67 -27.09 -5.00
CA TRP A 9 -6.48 -27.29 -6.44
C TRP A 9 -6.60 -28.76 -6.90
N SER A 10 -7.03 -29.66 -6.00
CA SER A 10 -7.26 -31.07 -6.32
C SER A 10 -8.63 -31.31 -6.97
N GLU A 11 -9.55 -30.35 -6.85
CA GLU A 11 -10.85 -30.37 -7.50
C GLU A 11 -10.72 -29.86 -8.95
N PRO A 12 -11.35 -30.52 -9.95
CA PRO A 12 -11.41 -30.00 -11.31
C PRO A 12 -12.22 -28.70 -11.34
N PHE A 13 -11.77 -27.70 -12.10
CA PHE A 13 -12.49 -26.44 -12.29
C PHE A 13 -13.84 -26.71 -12.98
N THR A 14 -14.93 -26.70 -12.22
CA THR A 14 -16.25 -27.07 -12.73
C THR A 14 -17.07 -25.84 -13.15
N LEU A 15 -18.07 -26.04 -14.02
CA LEU A 15 -18.96 -24.95 -14.45
C LEU A 15 -19.80 -24.36 -13.31
N VAL A 16 -19.91 -25.04 -12.17
CA VAL A 16 -20.55 -24.52 -10.95
C VAL A 16 -19.66 -23.45 -10.30
N ASP A 17 -18.35 -23.65 -10.30
CA ASP A 17 -17.38 -22.67 -9.79
C ASP A 17 -17.38 -21.40 -10.65
N ALA A 18 -17.50 -21.57 -11.98
CA ALA A 18 -17.54 -20.46 -12.94
C ALA A 18 -18.71 -19.48 -12.70
N ALA A 19 -19.82 -19.92 -12.10
CA ALA A 19 -20.97 -19.06 -11.80
C ALA A 19 -20.73 -18.11 -10.61
N THR A 20 -19.73 -18.39 -9.77
CA THR A 20 -19.30 -17.50 -8.66
C THR A 20 -18.20 -16.52 -9.08
N LEU A 21 -17.58 -16.75 -10.26
CA LEU A 21 -16.57 -15.87 -10.83
C LEU A 21 -17.22 -14.65 -11.47
N LEU A 22 -17.39 -13.60 -10.67
CA LEU A 22 -17.81 -12.29 -11.15
C LEU A 22 -16.72 -11.68 -12.03
N ARG A 23 -17.01 -11.48 -13.32
CA ARG A 23 -16.18 -10.67 -14.22
C ARG A 23 -16.69 -9.23 -14.19
N VAL A 24 -15.99 -8.36 -13.48
CA VAL A 24 -16.48 -7.00 -13.16
C VAL A 24 -16.37 -6.03 -14.36
N ALA A 25 -15.56 -6.30 -15.39
CA ALA A 25 -15.39 -5.36 -16.50
C ALA A 25 -15.16 -5.98 -17.89
N HIS A 26 -15.78 -5.38 -18.91
CA HIS A 26 -15.30 -5.37 -20.30
C HIS A 26 -14.35 -4.16 -20.45
N LEU A 27 -13.15 -4.37 -20.99
CA LEU A 27 -12.17 -3.29 -21.20
C LEU A 27 -12.65 -2.36 -22.33
N GLY A 28 -13.43 -1.35 -21.98
CA GLY A 28 -13.70 -0.17 -22.81
C GLY A 28 -12.52 0.80 -22.77
N VAL A 29 -12.76 2.06 -23.17
CA VAL A 29 -11.75 3.13 -22.98
C VAL A 29 -11.58 3.36 -21.47
N ILE A 30 -10.37 3.11 -20.96
CA ILE A 30 -9.98 3.43 -19.58
C ILE A 30 -9.31 4.80 -19.61
N ASP A 31 -9.97 5.80 -19.05
CA ASP A 31 -9.42 7.13 -18.79
C ASP A 31 -9.53 7.48 -17.30
N ARG A 32 -8.99 8.63 -16.88
CA ARG A 32 -9.03 9.06 -15.47
C ARG A 32 -10.46 9.27 -14.96
N ALA A 33 -11.38 9.71 -15.83
CA ALA A 33 -12.78 9.91 -15.45
C ALA A 33 -13.45 8.57 -15.18
N TRP A 34 -13.21 7.54 -15.99
CA TRP A 34 -13.65 6.18 -15.74
C TRP A 34 -12.95 5.61 -14.49
N ALA A 35 -11.63 5.76 -14.36
CA ALA A 35 -10.84 5.15 -13.29
C ALA A 35 -11.25 5.66 -11.90
N TRP A 36 -11.38 6.98 -11.72
CA TRP A 36 -11.66 7.57 -10.41
C TRP A 36 -12.55 8.82 -10.43
N GLY A 37 -13.07 9.24 -11.59
CA GLY A 37 -13.91 10.45 -11.67
C GLY A 37 -15.10 10.37 -10.73
N GLY A 38 -15.22 11.37 -9.83
CA GLY A 38 -16.25 11.46 -8.79
C GLY A 38 -15.97 10.61 -7.54
N SER A 39 -14.90 9.84 -7.50
CA SER A 39 -14.48 9.06 -6.33
C SER A 39 -13.80 9.95 -5.29
N THR A 40 -14.01 9.60 -4.02
CA THR A 40 -13.35 10.23 -2.87
C THR A 40 -12.57 9.22 -2.01
N GLY A 41 -12.52 7.95 -2.43
CA GLY A 41 -11.95 6.86 -1.65
C GLY A 41 -12.85 6.36 -0.51
N ARG A 42 -14.10 6.84 -0.42
CA ARG A 42 -15.08 6.38 0.58
C ARG A 42 -15.26 4.87 0.52
N GLY A 43 -15.20 4.24 1.69
CA GLY A 43 -15.38 2.79 1.85
C GLY A 43 -14.12 1.97 1.54
N VAL A 44 -12.99 2.63 1.30
CA VAL A 44 -11.68 1.97 1.13
C VAL A 44 -10.85 2.17 2.38
N THR A 45 -10.25 1.09 2.88
CA THR A 45 -9.31 1.09 3.99
C THR A 45 -7.87 1.04 3.48
N VAL A 46 -7.03 1.97 3.93
CA VAL A 46 -5.59 2.00 3.63
C VAL A 46 -4.77 1.85 4.90
N ALA A 47 -3.97 0.79 5.00
CA ALA A 47 -2.99 0.63 6.06
C ALA A 47 -1.73 1.47 5.77
N ILE A 48 -1.25 2.20 6.78
CA ILE A 48 0.05 2.87 6.78
C ILE A 48 0.97 2.09 7.71
N ILE A 49 1.89 1.32 7.14
CA ILE A 49 2.86 0.54 7.91
C ILE A 49 4.15 1.37 8.01
N ASP A 50 4.35 2.07 9.12
CA ASP A 50 5.39 3.11 9.22
C ASP A 50 5.75 3.47 10.69
N SER A 51 6.03 4.74 11.00
CA SER A 51 6.34 5.30 12.32
C SER A 51 5.11 5.62 13.18
N GLY A 52 3.91 5.30 12.72
CA GLY A 52 2.62 5.64 13.34
C GLY A 52 1.93 6.82 12.66
N LEU A 53 0.73 7.18 13.12
CA LEU A 53 -0.02 8.35 12.66
C LEU A 53 -0.37 9.27 13.85
N GLU A 54 -0.17 10.57 13.69
CA GLU A 54 -0.69 11.58 14.61
C GLU A 54 -2.19 11.78 14.35
N VAL A 55 -3.04 11.02 15.05
CA VAL A 55 -4.51 10.96 14.83
C VAL A 55 -5.17 12.33 14.78
N ALA A 56 -4.72 13.28 15.62
CA ALA A 56 -5.28 14.63 15.72
C ALA A 56 -4.74 15.60 14.64
N HIS A 57 -3.81 15.16 13.79
CA HIS A 57 -3.19 16.03 12.80
C HIS A 57 -4.23 16.52 11.76
N PRO A 58 -4.34 17.83 11.47
CA PRO A 58 -5.36 18.37 10.57
C PRO A 58 -5.37 17.74 9.17
N ALA A 59 -4.19 17.45 8.63
CA ALA A 59 -4.05 16.79 7.31
C ALA A 59 -4.64 15.38 7.23
N LEU A 60 -4.84 14.69 8.36
CA LEU A 60 -5.49 13.38 8.38
C LEU A 60 -7.01 13.48 8.44
N ALA A 61 -7.58 14.67 8.69
CA ALA A 61 -9.02 14.96 8.62
C ALA A 61 -9.92 13.93 9.35
N GLY A 62 -9.46 13.41 10.49
CA GLY A 62 -10.16 12.40 11.28
C GLY A 62 -10.38 11.08 10.54
N ARG A 63 -9.52 10.73 9.58
CA ARG A 63 -9.62 9.50 8.78
C ARG A 63 -9.00 8.28 9.45
N VAL A 64 -8.25 8.43 10.53
CA VAL A 64 -7.65 7.30 11.25
C VAL A 64 -8.73 6.56 12.05
N VAL A 65 -9.00 5.31 11.67
CA VAL A 65 -10.04 4.47 12.30
C VAL A 65 -9.47 3.47 13.31
N GLU A 66 -8.19 3.14 13.20
CA GLU A 66 -7.51 2.17 14.06
C GLU A 66 -6.00 2.46 14.11
N SER A 67 -5.40 2.29 15.29
CA SER A 67 -3.96 2.43 15.52
C SER A 67 -3.43 1.28 16.33
N VAL A 68 -2.44 0.58 15.78
CA VAL A 68 -1.73 -0.53 16.43
C VAL A 68 -0.22 -0.36 16.28
N SER A 69 0.54 -1.03 17.15
CA SER A 69 1.99 -1.12 17.06
C SER A 69 2.46 -2.56 17.23
N ILE A 70 3.65 -2.84 16.71
CA ILE A 70 4.24 -4.17 16.76
C ILE A 70 5.33 -4.23 17.83
N GLU A 71 5.11 -5.07 18.84
CA GLU A 71 6.06 -5.33 19.92
C GLU A 71 6.73 -6.69 19.73
N LEU A 72 8.07 -6.70 19.71
CA LEU A 72 8.84 -7.92 19.62
C LEU A 72 9.24 -8.41 21.01
N THR A 73 8.83 -9.62 21.34
CA THR A 73 9.11 -10.31 22.60
C THR A 73 9.89 -11.61 22.34
N GLU A 74 10.30 -12.32 23.39
CA GLU A 74 10.90 -13.65 23.25
C GLU A 74 9.95 -14.66 22.59
N GLY A 75 8.64 -14.48 22.76
CA GLY A 75 7.60 -15.33 22.17
C GLY A 75 7.21 -14.99 20.73
N GLY A 76 7.84 -13.97 20.11
CA GLY A 76 7.51 -13.50 18.77
C GLY A 76 6.99 -12.07 18.74
N ALA A 77 6.26 -11.74 17.67
CA ALA A 77 5.68 -10.41 17.46
C ALA A 77 4.23 -10.36 17.97
N ASN A 78 3.90 -9.34 18.75
CA ASN A 78 2.55 -9.08 19.22
C ASN A 78 2.04 -7.78 18.62
N VAL A 79 0.77 -7.76 18.24
CA VAL A 79 0.05 -6.55 17.82
C VAL A 79 -0.69 -6.01 19.02
N VAL A 80 -0.42 -4.76 19.37
CA VAL A 80 -1.02 -4.09 20.54
C VAL A 80 -1.64 -2.75 20.12
N PRO A 81 -2.69 -2.26 20.81
CA PRO A 81 -3.19 -0.90 20.59
C PRO A 81 -2.06 0.13 20.70
N ASP A 82 -2.10 1.17 19.87
CA ASP A 82 -1.09 2.22 19.87
C ASP A 82 -1.67 3.60 20.20
N ASP A 83 -1.39 4.04 21.43
CA ASP A 83 -1.73 5.38 21.92
C ASP A 83 -0.57 6.38 21.77
N SER A 84 0.59 5.94 21.27
CA SER A 84 1.78 6.79 21.18
C SER A 84 1.73 7.76 20.00
N GLY A 85 0.90 7.45 18.99
CA GLY A 85 0.85 8.21 17.74
C GLY A 85 2.10 8.05 16.88
N ASP A 86 2.39 9.05 16.07
CA ASP A 86 3.57 9.06 15.20
C ASP A 86 4.83 9.56 15.94
N LEU A 87 5.79 8.66 16.15
CA LEU A 87 7.01 8.97 16.90
C LEU A 87 8.03 9.80 16.09
N PHE A 88 7.86 9.88 14.76
CA PHE A 88 8.84 10.53 13.88
C PHE A 88 8.24 11.63 12.99
N GLY A 89 7.05 11.41 12.43
CA GLY A 89 6.35 12.29 11.48
C GLY A 89 6.17 11.68 10.08
N HIS A 90 6.91 10.61 9.76
CA HIS A 90 6.97 10.05 8.40
C HIS A 90 5.69 9.29 8.03
N GLY A 91 5.10 8.54 8.96
CA GLY A 91 3.80 7.92 8.75
C GLY A 91 2.71 8.97 8.53
N THR A 92 2.68 10.03 9.35
CA THR A 92 1.72 11.14 9.22
C THR A 92 1.86 11.87 7.89
N ALA A 93 3.09 12.06 7.41
CA ALA A 93 3.35 12.57 6.06
C ALA A 93 2.71 11.70 4.97
N CYS A 94 2.91 10.39 5.03
CA CYS A 94 2.32 9.44 4.07
C CYS A 94 0.78 9.44 4.14
N GLY A 95 0.21 9.41 5.35
CA GLY A 95 -1.23 9.48 5.57
C GLY A 95 -1.85 10.77 5.02
N GLY A 96 -1.19 11.92 5.22
CA GLY A 96 -1.63 13.21 4.72
C GLY A 96 -1.66 13.29 3.19
N ILE A 97 -0.67 12.71 2.51
CA ILE A 97 -0.66 12.62 1.03
C ILE A 97 -1.87 11.81 0.54
N ILE A 98 -2.13 10.66 1.17
CA ILE A 98 -3.24 9.77 0.79
C ILE A 98 -4.58 10.47 1.00
N VAL A 99 -4.81 11.11 2.15
CA VAL A 99 -6.05 11.86 2.43
C VAL A 99 -6.22 13.05 1.48
N GLY A 100 -5.14 13.72 1.09
CA GLY A 100 -5.18 14.81 0.10
C GLY A 100 -5.70 14.37 -1.28
N LEU A 101 -5.47 13.10 -1.66
CA LEU A 101 -6.00 12.50 -2.89
C LEU A 101 -7.38 11.88 -2.71
N ALA A 102 -7.56 11.12 -1.63
CA ALA A 102 -8.73 10.32 -1.29
C ALA A 102 -9.33 10.80 0.05
N PRO A 103 -10.10 11.90 0.06
CA PRO A 103 -10.49 12.59 1.29
C PRO A 103 -11.45 11.84 2.21
N GLU A 104 -12.12 10.80 1.72
CA GLU A 104 -13.06 9.98 2.51
C GLU A 104 -12.52 8.56 2.79
N VAL A 105 -11.24 8.31 2.53
CA VAL A 105 -10.58 7.04 2.84
C VAL A 105 -10.52 6.78 4.35
N GLU A 106 -10.48 5.53 4.77
CA GLU A 106 -10.22 5.13 6.15
C GLU A 106 -8.76 4.71 6.30
N LEU A 107 -8.06 5.24 7.30
CA LEU A 107 -6.65 4.92 7.55
C LEU A 107 -6.49 3.99 8.76
N VAL A 108 -5.66 2.97 8.60
CA VAL A 108 -5.21 2.09 9.70
C VAL A 108 -3.73 2.35 9.94
N SER A 109 -3.37 2.83 11.13
CA SER A 109 -1.98 3.07 11.52
C SER A 109 -1.36 1.79 12.07
N ILE A 110 -0.25 1.34 11.47
CA ILE A 110 0.51 0.18 11.95
C ILE A 110 1.96 0.62 12.19
N ARG A 111 2.28 0.90 13.45
CA ARG A 111 3.60 1.39 13.83
C ARG A 111 4.59 0.24 13.99
N VAL A 112 5.59 0.22 13.11
CA VAL A 112 6.70 -0.74 13.10
C VAL A 112 8.07 -0.08 13.23
N LEU A 113 8.12 1.26 13.13
CA LEU A 113 9.33 2.08 13.28
C LEU A 113 9.28 2.88 14.60
N GLY A 114 10.45 3.07 15.20
CA GLY A 114 10.64 3.91 16.38
C GLY A 114 10.89 5.39 16.06
N ALA A 115 11.20 6.16 17.10
CA ALA A 115 11.44 7.61 17.03
C ALA A 115 12.71 8.02 16.23
N ASP A 116 13.54 7.06 15.83
CA ASP A 116 14.71 7.25 14.96
C ASP A 116 14.47 6.79 13.51
N LEU A 117 13.20 6.50 13.17
CA LEU A 117 12.75 5.94 11.90
C LEU A 117 13.38 4.57 11.59
N ARG A 118 13.77 3.81 12.61
CA ARG A 118 14.30 2.45 12.47
C ARG A 118 13.38 1.43 13.11
N GLY A 119 13.41 0.22 12.57
CA GLY A 119 12.66 -0.93 13.06
C GLY A 119 13.35 -2.23 12.69
N LYS A 120 12.95 -3.32 13.34
CA LYS A 120 13.45 -4.67 13.00
C LYS A 120 12.61 -5.24 11.85
N GLY A 121 13.26 -5.93 10.91
CA GLY A 121 12.57 -6.57 9.78
C GLY A 121 11.45 -7.53 10.20
N ALA A 122 11.61 -8.20 11.35
CA ALA A 122 10.57 -9.05 11.92
C ALA A 122 9.32 -8.28 12.38
N ALA A 123 9.48 -7.06 12.91
CA ALA A 123 8.35 -6.21 13.28
C ALA A 123 7.62 -5.71 12.03
N PHE A 124 8.37 -5.32 10.99
CA PHE A 124 7.80 -4.94 9.70
C PHE A 124 7.01 -6.09 9.07
N LEU A 125 7.60 -7.29 8.99
CA LEU A 125 6.93 -8.48 8.47
C LEU A 125 5.65 -8.81 9.23
N ALA A 126 5.67 -8.75 10.57
CA ALA A 126 4.49 -9.00 11.39
C ALA A 126 3.39 -7.93 11.21
N GLY A 127 3.77 -6.65 11.09
CA GLY A 127 2.82 -5.58 10.76
C GLY A 127 2.19 -5.75 9.38
N LEU A 128 2.96 -6.18 8.38
CA LEU A 128 2.46 -6.48 7.04
C LEU A 128 1.51 -7.69 7.05
N ASP A 129 1.89 -8.79 7.70
CA ASP A 129 1.06 -9.99 7.83
C ASP A 129 -0.26 -9.66 8.54
N TRP A 130 -0.23 -8.85 9.60
CA TRP A 130 -1.43 -8.39 10.29
C TRP A 130 -2.31 -7.51 9.40
N ALA A 131 -1.74 -6.57 8.64
CA ALA A 131 -2.50 -5.72 7.71
C ALA A 131 -3.27 -6.56 6.68
N VAL A 132 -2.61 -7.59 6.14
CA VAL A 132 -3.19 -8.53 5.19
C VAL A 132 -4.33 -9.31 5.85
N GLN A 133 -4.10 -9.90 7.03
CA GLN A 133 -5.14 -10.64 7.76
C GLN A 133 -6.33 -9.78 8.20
N ARG A 134 -6.09 -8.49 8.49
CA ARG A 134 -7.12 -7.50 8.79
C ARG A 134 -7.97 -7.13 7.57
N GLY A 135 -7.55 -7.55 6.37
CA GLY A 135 -8.29 -7.35 5.12
C GLY A 135 -8.43 -5.89 4.73
N VAL A 136 -7.35 -5.10 4.88
CA VAL A 136 -7.32 -3.75 4.28
C VAL A 136 -7.32 -3.84 2.76
N ASP A 137 -7.79 -2.80 2.08
CA ASP A 137 -7.81 -2.80 0.61
C ASP A 137 -6.43 -2.45 0.02
N VAL A 138 -5.71 -1.53 0.66
CA VAL A 138 -4.37 -1.08 0.25
C VAL A 138 -3.45 -1.01 1.46
N ALA A 139 -2.18 -1.39 1.31
CA ALA A 139 -1.14 -1.13 2.31
C ALA A 139 -0.02 -0.27 1.69
N ASN A 140 0.24 0.89 2.29
CA ASN A 140 1.35 1.77 1.93
C ASN A 140 2.59 1.41 2.76
N LEU A 141 3.68 1.10 2.06
CA LEU A 141 4.95 0.62 2.60
C LEU A 141 6.07 1.58 2.20
N SER A 142 6.28 2.62 3.02
CA SER A 142 7.34 3.62 2.78
C SER A 142 8.68 3.25 3.46
N LEU A 143 8.92 1.94 3.60
CA LEU A 143 10.07 1.29 4.22
C LEU A 143 10.40 -0.04 3.51
N SER A 144 11.57 -0.63 3.78
CA SER A 144 11.91 -1.96 3.26
C SER A 144 12.84 -2.74 4.21
N SER A 145 12.89 -4.05 4.03
CA SER A 145 13.86 -4.93 4.69
C SER A 145 14.96 -5.36 3.71
N LYS A 146 16.20 -5.35 4.19
CA LYS A 146 17.37 -5.90 3.47
C LYS A 146 17.73 -7.32 3.91
N SER A 147 16.96 -7.91 4.83
CA SER A 147 17.25 -9.23 5.36
C SER A 147 16.86 -10.30 4.34
N GLU A 148 17.86 -10.93 3.73
CA GLU A 148 17.66 -12.08 2.83
C GLU A 148 17.05 -13.27 3.56
N ALA A 149 17.33 -13.42 4.86
CA ALA A 149 16.74 -14.47 5.69
C ALA A 149 15.22 -14.36 5.82
N LEU A 150 14.64 -13.16 5.65
CA LEU A 150 13.19 -12.94 5.68
C LEU A 150 12.53 -13.04 4.30
N TYR A 151 13.30 -13.31 3.23
CA TYR A 151 12.76 -13.39 1.87
C TYR A 151 11.60 -14.38 1.74
N PRO A 152 11.70 -15.64 2.22
CA PRO A 152 10.62 -16.62 2.07
C PRO A 152 9.32 -16.16 2.74
N GLU A 153 9.42 -15.54 3.91
CA GLU A 153 8.26 -15.10 4.68
C GLU A 153 7.64 -13.85 4.07
N PHE A 154 8.43 -12.89 3.60
CA PHE A 154 7.91 -11.76 2.84
C PHE A 154 7.21 -12.22 1.57
N HIS A 155 7.79 -13.17 0.82
CA HIS A 155 7.17 -13.73 -0.38
C HIS A 155 5.82 -14.39 -0.04
N ARG A 156 5.76 -15.19 1.02
CA ARG A 156 4.51 -15.82 1.49
C ARG A 156 3.43 -14.78 1.78
N VAL A 157 3.76 -13.74 2.54
CA VAL A 157 2.79 -12.68 2.93
C VAL A 157 2.34 -11.87 1.72
N VAL A 158 3.24 -11.60 0.78
CA VAL A 158 2.94 -10.85 -0.45
C VAL A 158 2.04 -11.64 -1.39
N ASP A 159 2.23 -12.96 -1.50
CA ASP A 159 1.31 -13.83 -2.25
C ASP A 159 -0.07 -13.87 -1.59
N GLU A 160 -0.11 -14.03 -0.26
CA GLU A 160 -1.37 -14.00 0.50
C GLU A 160 -2.12 -12.68 0.29
N ALA A 161 -1.42 -11.54 0.38
CA ALA A 161 -1.97 -10.22 0.09
C ALA A 161 -2.61 -10.18 -1.29
N TYR A 162 -1.90 -10.67 -2.31
CA TYR A 162 -2.39 -10.70 -3.68
C TYR A 162 -3.68 -11.53 -3.83
N PHE A 163 -3.73 -12.72 -3.22
CA PHE A 163 -4.90 -13.60 -3.27
C PHE A 163 -6.09 -13.07 -2.45
N GLN A 164 -5.81 -12.37 -1.35
CA GLN A 164 -6.83 -11.68 -0.55
C GLN A 164 -7.24 -10.32 -1.13
N ARG A 165 -6.71 -9.94 -2.30
CA ARG A 165 -6.97 -8.67 -3.01
C ARG A 165 -6.47 -7.41 -2.28
N VAL A 166 -5.48 -7.55 -1.41
CA VAL A 166 -4.79 -6.43 -0.75
C VAL A 166 -3.72 -5.86 -1.69
N ALA A 167 -3.85 -4.60 -2.08
CA ALA A 167 -2.87 -3.93 -2.93
C ALA A 167 -1.68 -3.41 -2.10
N LEU A 168 -0.50 -3.99 -2.29
CA LEU A 168 0.73 -3.57 -1.61
C LEU A 168 1.47 -2.51 -2.42
N VAL A 169 1.58 -1.29 -1.91
CA VAL A 169 2.27 -0.18 -2.57
C VAL A 169 3.54 0.15 -1.80
N SER A 170 4.70 0.00 -2.44
CA SER A 170 6.00 0.11 -1.78
C SER A 170 6.89 1.14 -2.46
N ALA A 171 7.53 1.97 -1.64
CA ALA A 171 8.62 2.81 -2.12
C ALA A 171 9.79 1.94 -2.59
N ALA A 172 10.27 2.16 -3.81
CA ALA A 172 11.45 1.50 -4.32
C ALA A 172 12.69 2.00 -3.58
N ASN A 173 13.67 1.12 -3.36
CA ASN A 173 14.95 1.53 -2.79
C ASN A 173 15.91 2.03 -3.88
N ASN A 174 16.58 3.15 -3.61
CA ASN A 174 17.55 3.77 -4.52
C ASN A 174 18.94 3.09 -4.52
N VAL A 175 19.13 2.07 -3.68
CA VAL A 175 20.39 1.33 -3.56
C VAL A 175 20.24 -0.09 -4.11
N ARG A 176 21.24 -0.55 -4.87
CA ARG A 176 21.32 -1.94 -5.34
C ARG A 176 21.41 -2.91 -4.15
N GLY A 177 20.56 -3.93 -4.14
CA GLY A 177 20.55 -4.98 -3.13
C GLY A 177 19.13 -5.44 -2.79
N ALA A 178 19.01 -6.38 -1.85
CA ALA A 178 17.72 -6.85 -1.36
C ALA A 178 16.89 -5.68 -0.79
N SER A 179 15.64 -5.60 -1.21
CA SER A 179 14.67 -4.60 -0.74
C SER A 179 13.26 -5.17 -0.80
N TYR A 180 12.90 -5.90 0.25
CA TYR A 180 11.60 -6.54 0.34
C TYR A 180 10.60 -5.63 1.06
N PRO A 181 9.34 -5.56 0.60
CA PRO A 181 8.76 -6.36 -0.50
C PRO A 181 8.81 -5.69 -1.90
N SER A 182 9.41 -4.49 -2.05
CA SER A 182 9.37 -3.69 -3.29
C SER A 182 9.83 -4.39 -4.58
N LEU A 183 10.61 -5.48 -4.47
CA LEU A 183 11.13 -6.26 -5.60
C LEU A 183 10.16 -7.33 -6.12
N PHE A 184 9.06 -7.62 -5.42
CA PHE A 184 8.10 -8.62 -5.86
C PHE A 184 7.15 -8.07 -6.91
N SER A 185 6.85 -8.86 -7.94
CA SER A 185 6.07 -8.43 -9.12
C SER A 185 4.62 -8.08 -8.80
N SER A 186 4.03 -8.64 -7.75
CA SER A 186 2.67 -8.31 -7.30
C SER A 186 2.59 -6.97 -6.55
N VAL A 187 3.72 -6.47 -6.04
CA VAL A 187 3.82 -5.19 -5.31
C VAL A 187 3.92 -4.05 -6.31
N PHE A 188 3.26 -2.93 -6.02
CA PHE A 188 3.37 -1.69 -6.79
C PHE A 188 4.65 -0.99 -6.33
N SER A 189 5.72 -1.16 -7.11
CA SER A 189 7.03 -0.56 -6.80
C SER A 189 7.10 0.86 -7.35
N VAL A 190 7.36 1.85 -6.49
CA VAL A 190 7.21 3.28 -6.83
C VAL A 190 8.51 4.06 -6.66
N ALA A 191 8.91 4.83 -7.67
CA ALA A 191 9.98 5.82 -7.59
C ALA A 191 9.47 7.27 -7.69
N ALA A 192 10.24 8.20 -7.14
CA ALA A 192 9.93 9.62 -7.14
C ALA A 192 10.26 10.31 -8.47
N HIS A 193 9.41 11.26 -8.87
CA HIS A 193 9.69 12.30 -9.85
C HIS A 193 9.41 13.70 -9.28
N ALA A 194 9.82 14.73 -10.04
CA ALA A 194 9.71 16.13 -9.65
C ALA A 194 8.49 16.88 -10.19
N ASP A 195 7.66 16.27 -11.04
CA ASP A 195 6.40 16.90 -11.44
C ASP A 195 5.45 17.00 -10.23
N PRO A 196 4.95 18.21 -9.87
CA PRO A 196 4.16 18.44 -8.67
C PRO A 196 2.67 18.14 -8.82
N ASP A 197 2.19 17.60 -9.96
CA ASP A 197 0.80 17.11 -10.06
C ASP A 197 0.66 15.79 -9.26
N PRO A 198 -0.09 15.78 -8.14
CA PRO A 198 -0.24 14.59 -7.30
C PRO A 198 -1.03 13.46 -7.98
N ARG A 199 -1.67 13.74 -9.14
CA ARG A 199 -2.37 12.74 -9.95
C ARG A 199 -1.58 12.31 -11.18
N ARG A 200 -0.39 12.86 -11.40
CA ARG A 200 0.49 12.41 -12.48
C ARG A 200 1.14 11.10 -12.08
N LEU A 201 1.08 10.14 -13.00
CA LEU A 201 1.55 8.79 -12.79
C LEU A 201 2.26 8.30 -14.04
N TYR A 202 3.45 7.74 -13.89
CA TYR A 202 4.17 7.06 -14.96
C TYR A 202 4.17 5.56 -14.73
N TYR A 203 4.13 4.78 -15.80
CA TYR A 203 4.24 3.33 -15.77
C TYR A 203 5.51 2.89 -16.51
N ASN A 204 6.32 2.04 -15.91
CA ASN A 204 7.50 1.46 -16.53
C ASN A 204 7.18 0.03 -17.02
N PRO A 205 7.13 -0.22 -18.35
CA PRO A 205 6.84 -1.55 -18.89
C PRO A 205 7.98 -2.56 -18.71
N SER A 206 9.15 -2.12 -18.22
CA SER A 206 10.36 -2.94 -18.00
C SER A 206 10.86 -2.78 -16.54
N PRO A 207 10.19 -3.39 -15.54
CA PRO A 207 10.49 -3.23 -14.11
C PRO A 207 11.92 -3.72 -13.76
N PRO A 208 12.52 -3.24 -12.65
CA PRO A 208 12.02 -3.59 -11.31
C PRO A 208 11.25 -2.49 -10.58
N VAL A 209 11.35 -1.23 -11.01
CA VAL A 209 10.46 -0.15 -10.55
C VAL A 209 9.31 -0.03 -11.53
N GLU A 210 8.07 -0.10 -11.06
CA GLU A 210 6.88 -0.21 -11.90
C GLU A 210 6.20 1.13 -12.13
N PHE A 211 6.16 2.01 -11.13
CA PHE A 211 5.48 3.30 -11.22
C PHE A 211 6.39 4.47 -10.83
N GLY A 212 6.12 5.63 -11.44
CA GLY A 212 6.70 6.92 -11.06
C GLY A 212 5.61 7.86 -10.56
N ALA A 213 5.80 8.48 -9.39
CA ALA A 213 4.86 9.45 -8.81
C ALA A 213 5.60 10.62 -8.14
N TRP A 214 4.87 11.68 -7.76
CA TRP A 214 5.47 12.88 -7.16
C TRP A 214 6.16 12.56 -5.83
N GLY A 215 7.46 12.82 -5.76
CA GLY A 215 8.27 12.53 -4.57
C GLY A 215 9.46 13.45 -4.37
N VAL A 216 9.60 14.52 -5.15
CA VAL A 216 10.65 15.55 -5.00
C VAL A 216 10.00 16.87 -4.61
N ASP A 217 10.51 17.48 -3.55
CA ASP A 217 10.04 18.75 -2.99
C ASP A 217 8.53 18.76 -2.68
N VAL A 218 8.06 17.67 -2.08
CA VAL A 218 6.66 17.47 -1.70
C VAL A 218 6.37 18.21 -0.40
N PRO A 219 5.35 19.09 -0.35
CA PRO A 219 4.79 19.59 0.90
C PRO A 219 4.08 18.45 1.63
N ILE A 220 4.55 18.12 2.82
CA ILE A 220 4.05 17.01 3.62
C ILE A 220 3.61 17.47 5.00
N ALA A 221 2.57 16.80 5.53
CA ALA A 221 2.24 16.86 6.94
C ALA A 221 3.43 16.37 7.78
N TRP A 222 3.60 16.94 8.96
CA TRP A 222 4.67 16.57 9.88
C TRP A 222 4.18 16.65 11.33
N ARG A 223 5.05 16.31 12.29
CA ARG A 223 4.66 16.27 13.71
C ARG A 223 4.12 17.60 14.24
N ASP A 224 3.33 17.48 15.31
CA ASP A 224 2.81 18.57 16.13
C ASP A 224 1.85 19.48 15.32
N GLY A 225 1.05 18.89 14.44
CA GLY A 225 0.17 19.61 13.50
C GLY A 225 0.91 20.38 12.41
N GLY A 226 2.21 20.16 12.25
CA GLY A 226 3.10 20.92 11.38
C GLY A 226 3.14 20.43 9.92
N SER A 227 4.04 21.03 9.15
CA SER A 227 4.32 20.61 7.78
C SER A 227 5.77 20.93 7.41
N MET A 228 6.32 20.21 6.44
CA MET A 228 7.62 20.51 5.86
C MET A 228 7.64 20.19 4.36
N VAL A 229 8.75 20.50 3.69
CA VAL A 229 9.00 20.06 2.31
C VAL A 229 10.07 18.98 2.34
N ALA A 230 9.84 17.87 1.66
CA ALA A 230 10.75 16.73 1.66
C ALA A 230 10.80 16.00 0.32
N THR A 231 11.87 15.22 0.13
CA THR A 231 12.12 14.43 -1.08
C THR A 231 12.39 12.98 -0.73
N GLY A 232 11.75 12.04 -1.42
CA GLY A 232 11.98 10.62 -1.29
C GLY A 232 10.92 9.77 -2.00
N ASN A 233 11.30 8.54 -2.39
CA ASN A 233 10.35 7.55 -2.92
C ASN A 233 9.26 7.21 -1.89
N SER A 234 9.57 7.33 -0.60
CA SER A 234 8.63 7.23 0.52
C SER A 234 7.47 8.22 0.45
N PHE A 235 7.63 9.35 -0.24
CA PHE A 235 6.55 10.31 -0.50
C PHE A 235 5.90 10.12 -1.88
N ALA A 236 6.51 9.34 -2.77
CA ALA A 236 5.90 8.93 -4.04
C ALA A 236 4.92 7.75 -3.87
N ALA A 237 5.29 6.74 -3.07
CA ALA A 237 4.43 5.60 -2.77
C ALA A 237 3.01 5.99 -2.29
N PRO A 238 2.83 6.92 -1.34
CA PRO A 238 1.49 7.30 -0.88
C PRO A 238 0.64 8.00 -1.96
N HIS A 239 1.24 8.62 -2.98
CA HIS A 239 0.46 9.10 -4.13
C HIS A 239 -0.18 7.93 -4.90
N VAL A 240 0.59 6.87 -5.16
CA VAL A 240 0.07 5.66 -5.83
C VAL A 240 -0.97 4.96 -4.96
N ALA A 241 -0.75 4.88 -3.64
CA ALA A 241 -1.74 4.31 -2.71
C ALA A 241 -3.05 5.13 -2.70
N GLY A 242 -2.97 6.47 -2.70
CA GLY A 242 -4.14 7.35 -2.80
C GLY A 242 -4.90 7.19 -4.12
N LEU A 243 -4.19 7.08 -5.25
CA LEU A 243 -4.81 6.79 -6.54
C LEU A 243 -5.46 5.40 -6.58
N ALA A 244 -4.83 4.39 -5.98
CA ALA A 244 -5.42 3.05 -5.83
C ALA A 244 -6.71 3.11 -5.00
N ALA A 245 -6.72 3.87 -3.90
CA ALA A 245 -7.90 4.05 -3.08
C ALA A 245 -9.03 4.76 -3.84
N LEU A 246 -8.71 5.76 -4.68
CA LEU A 246 -9.71 6.39 -5.54
C LEU A 246 -10.30 5.41 -6.58
N ILE A 247 -9.46 4.57 -7.19
CA ILE A 247 -9.90 3.53 -8.13
C ILE A 247 -10.84 2.54 -7.43
N LEU A 248 -10.44 2.01 -6.27
CA LEU A 248 -11.22 1.05 -5.50
C LEU A 248 -12.52 1.66 -4.95
N GLY A 249 -12.51 2.94 -4.57
CA GLY A 249 -13.73 3.64 -4.14
C GLY A 249 -14.77 3.78 -5.25
N LYS A 250 -14.35 3.74 -6.52
CA LYS A 250 -15.25 3.73 -7.68
C LYS A 250 -15.59 2.33 -8.17
N HIS A 251 -14.59 1.44 -8.15
CA HIS A 251 -14.65 0.07 -8.66
C HIS A 251 -14.29 -0.90 -7.53
N PRO A 252 -15.20 -1.12 -6.57
CA PRO A 252 -14.93 -1.99 -5.43
C PRO A 252 -14.69 -3.43 -5.89
N GLY A 253 -13.71 -4.10 -5.29
CA GLY A 253 -13.40 -5.51 -5.54
C GLY A 253 -12.42 -5.77 -6.70
N LEU A 254 -11.89 -4.73 -7.37
CA LEU A 254 -10.79 -4.92 -8.32
C LEU A 254 -9.59 -5.57 -7.62
N ALA A 255 -9.03 -6.61 -8.24
CA ALA A 255 -7.83 -7.26 -7.77
C ALA A 255 -6.58 -6.39 -8.04
N PRO A 256 -5.46 -6.61 -7.33
CA PRO A 256 -4.23 -5.83 -7.51
C PRO A 256 -3.76 -5.72 -8.97
N PHE A 257 -3.83 -6.80 -9.76
CA PHE A 257 -3.43 -6.76 -11.17
C PHE A 257 -4.37 -5.89 -12.04
N GLU A 258 -5.66 -5.83 -11.70
CA GLU A 258 -6.64 -5.00 -12.41
C GLU A 258 -6.38 -3.52 -12.11
N ILE A 259 -6.08 -3.18 -10.86
CA ILE A 259 -5.66 -1.83 -10.47
C ILE A 259 -4.38 -1.43 -11.22
N LYS A 260 -3.37 -2.32 -11.28
CA LYS A 260 -2.14 -2.10 -12.06
C LYS A 260 -2.45 -1.82 -13.54
N ALA A 261 -3.33 -2.62 -14.13
CA ALA A 261 -3.73 -2.45 -15.53
C ALA A 261 -4.46 -1.13 -15.78
N VAL A 262 -5.36 -0.72 -14.87
CA VAL A 262 -6.04 0.58 -14.93
C VAL A 262 -5.03 1.72 -14.84
N MET A 263 -4.12 1.66 -13.88
CA MET A 263 -3.06 2.66 -13.70
C MET A 263 -2.12 2.75 -14.91
N ALA A 264 -1.73 1.61 -15.48
CA ALA A 264 -0.91 1.58 -16.70
C ALA A 264 -1.64 2.21 -17.90
N ALA A 265 -2.95 1.98 -18.04
CA ALA A 265 -3.75 2.55 -19.14
C ALA A 265 -3.90 4.08 -19.06
N ILE A 266 -3.91 4.65 -17.86
CA ILE A 266 -4.08 6.10 -17.62
C ILE A 266 -2.76 6.83 -17.34
N ALA A 267 -1.63 6.13 -17.40
CA ALA A 267 -0.32 6.69 -17.15
C ALA A 267 0.07 7.76 -18.19
N ASP A 268 0.82 8.77 -17.75
CA ASP A 268 1.25 9.93 -18.53
C ASP A 268 2.51 9.67 -19.38
N ASN A 269 2.77 8.40 -19.71
CA ASN A 269 3.85 8.03 -20.60
C ASN A 269 3.70 8.77 -21.94
N PRO A 270 4.79 9.36 -22.48
CA PRO A 270 4.76 9.87 -23.84
C PRO A 270 4.41 8.72 -24.78
N ARG A 271 3.28 8.84 -25.48
CA ARG A 271 2.87 7.86 -26.49
C ARG A 271 3.83 8.01 -27.67
N SER A 272 4.60 6.96 -27.97
CA SER A 272 5.41 6.85 -29.19
C SER A 272 4.52 6.70 -30.42
#